data_AF-A0A4Z0WAW6-F1
#
_entry.id   AF-A0A4Z0WAW6-F1
#
_cell.length_a   1.000
_cell.length_b   1.000
_cell.length_c   1.000
_cell.angle_alpha   90.00
_cell.angle_beta   90.00
_cell.angle_gamma   90.00
#
_symmetry.space_group_name_H-M   'P 1'
#
loop_
_entity.id
_entity.type
_entity.pdbx_description
1 polymer ?
#
loop_
_entity_poly.entity_id
_entity_poly.type
_entity_poly.pdbx_seq_one_letter_code
_entity_poly.pdbx_strand_id
1 'polypeptide(L)'
;MYGTRKLVVSVLAYAGAALFFLVPFAFVALTAMKSRQEASLLQLSWPSEIHLIENLIQVIQVRDFMIVRAFFNSAFITVFSVTLIVIFSAMVGFVLNRRKTSWNKMIGFLVLSGLMIPPAIVPTIWLLQELGIFRTLHSMVLIQVAYNISFGIILYRAFFSTIPRELDEAAIMDGAGPVSLFFKVMLPLLKPVTVTNIVVLSVVIFNDFVHPLYYLPGDQNVTIQLTLYNFQSMYNTSYNLLFTNILVITIPMLIVFLFFNRQIVSGMTSGAIKG
;
A
#
# COMPACT_ATOMS: atom_id res chain seq x y z
N MET A 1 -37.46 18.83 -5.24
CA MET A 1 -37.51 18.98 -3.76
C MET A 1 -37.08 17.66 -3.13
N TYR A 2 -35.89 17.60 -2.54
CA TYR A 2 -35.53 16.46 -1.69
C TYR A 2 -36.48 16.47 -0.48
N GLY A 3 -37.38 15.49 -0.38
CA GLY A 3 -38.33 15.41 0.72
C GLY A 3 -37.59 15.33 2.06
N THR A 4 -38.05 16.09 3.06
CA THR A 4 -37.45 16.23 4.40
C THR A 4 -37.07 14.88 5.04
N ARG A 5 -37.88 13.83 4.78
CA ARG A 5 -37.60 12.45 5.20
C ARG A 5 -36.29 11.89 4.63
N LYS A 6 -35.98 12.12 3.35
CA LYS A 6 -34.73 11.66 2.73
C LYS A 6 -33.52 12.37 3.35
N LEU A 7 -33.64 13.67 3.63
CA LEU A 7 -32.57 14.44 4.27
C LEU A 7 -32.28 13.94 5.69
N VAL A 8 -33.32 13.71 6.50
CA VAL A 8 -33.18 13.13 7.85
C VAL A 8 -32.53 11.75 7.80
N VAL A 9 -32.96 10.87 6.90
CA VAL A 9 -32.37 9.53 6.74
C VAL A 9 -30.90 9.63 6.32
N SER A 10 -30.55 10.50 5.37
CA SER A 10 -29.16 10.69 4.97
C SER A 10 -28.29 11.22 6.11
N VAL A 11 -28.75 12.22 6.87
CA VAL A 11 -28.02 12.77 8.02
C VAL A 11 -27.80 11.70 9.08
N LEU A 12 -28.84 10.93 9.43
CA LEU A 12 -28.72 9.83 10.40
C LEU A 12 -27.77 8.74 9.91
N ALA A 13 -27.81 8.40 8.62
CA ALA A 13 -26.90 7.42 8.04
C ALA A 13 -25.44 7.89 8.08
N TYR A 14 -25.17 9.16 7.73
CA TYR A 14 -23.82 9.73 7.82
C TYR A 14 -23.33 9.84 9.26
N ALA A 15 -24.19 10.24 10.19
CA ALA A 15 -23.84 10.30 11.61
C ALA A 15 -23.56 8.91 12.19
N GLY A 16 -24.38 7.92 11.86
CA GLY A 16 -24.18 6.53 12.26
C GLY A 16 -22.89 5.94 11.68
N ALA A 17 -22.59 6.20 10.41
CA ALA A 17 -21.34 5.80 9.79
C ALA A 17 -20.13 6.49 10.45
N ALA A 18 -20.20 7.80 10.68
CA ALA A 18 -19.13 8.54 11.35
C ALA A 18 -18.86 7.98 12.75
N LEU A 19 -19.91 7.71 13.54
CA LEU A 19 -19.77 7.11 14.86
C LEU A 19 -19.11 5.73 14.77
N PHE A 20 -19.60 4.87 13.88
CA PHE A 20 -19.08 3.53 13.69
C PHE A 20 -17.59 3.52 13.32
N PHE A 21 -17.16 4.42 12.43
CA PHE A 21 -15.77 4.51 12.02
C PHE A 21 -14.87 5.22 13.04
N LEU A 22 -15.35 6.23 13.77
CA LEU A 22 -14.53 7.01 14.70
C LEU A 22 -14.32 6.34 16.06
N VAL A 23 -15.26 5.49 16.51
CA VAL A 23 -15.16 4.82 17.81
C VAL A 23 -13.88 3.99 17.97
N PRO A 24 -13.45 3.15 17.00
CA PRO A 24 -12.18 2.42 17.10
C PRO A 24 -10.96 3.35 17.20
N PHE A 25 -10.92 4.46 16.45
CA PHE A 25 -9.80 5.42 16.54
C PHE A 25 -9.79 6.14 17.88
N ALA A 26 -10.96 6.52 18.40
CA ALA A 26 -11.09 7.10 19.72
C ALA A 26 -10.62 6.10 20.80
N PHE A 27 -10.99 4.83 20.68
CA PHE A 27 -10.54 3.77 21.58
C PHE A 27 -9.03 3.61 21.57
N VAL A 28 -8.41 3.59 20.39
CA VAL A 28 -6.94 3.53 20.25
C VAL A 28 -6.27 4.73 20.90
N ALA A 29 -6.74 5.95 20.59
CA ALA A 29 -6.16 7.18 21.11
C ALA A 29 -6.29 7.27 22.64
N LEU A 30 -7.49 6.99 23.19
CA LEU A 30 -7.72 7.01 24.63
C LEU A 30 -6.89 5.94 25.34
N THR A 31 -6.82 4.73 24.80
CA THR A 31 -6.05 3.63 25.44
C THR A 31 -4.53 3.90 25.38
N ALA A 32 -4.04 4.55 24.32
CA ALA A 32 -2.64 4.98 24.22
C ALA A 32 -2.27 6.07 25.25
N MET A 33 -3.23 6.87 25.71
CA MET A 33 -3.02 7.92 26.71
C MET A 33 -3.05 7.39 28.15
N LYS A 34 -3.52 6.16 28.38
CA LYS A 34 -3.73 5.58 29.71
C LYS A 34 -2.45 5.03 30.34
N SER A 35 -2.48 4.85 31.67
CA SER A 35 -1.52 4.02 32.40
C SER A 35 -1.68 2.54 32.03
N ARG A 36 -0.69 1.70 32.36
CA ARG A 36 -0.75 0.25 32.09
C ARG A 36 -1.97 -0.41 32.75
N GLN A 37 -2.25 -0.05 34.00
CA GLN A 37 -3.36 -0.60 34.77
C GLN A 37 -4.70 -0.20 34.15
N GLU A 38 -4.89 1.08 33.85
CA GLU A 38 -6.14 1.57 33.28
C GLU A 38 -6.36 1.05 31.84
N ALA A 39 -5.31 0.96 31.04
CA ALA A 39 -5.37 0.40 29.69
C ALA A 39 -5.75 -1.10 29.69
N SER A 40 -5.37 -1.83 30.74
CA SER A 40 -5.70 -3.27 30.89
C SER A 40 -7.19 -3.55 31.07
N LEU A 41 -7.97 -2.56 31.49
CA LEU A 41 -9.42 -2.67 31.61
C LEU A 41 -10.13 -2.69 30.26
N LEU A 42 -9.47 -2.22 29.18
CA LEU A 42 -10.02 -2.14 27.82
C LEU A 42 -11.39 -1.44 27.74
N GLN A 43 -11.60 -0.44 28.60
CA GLN A 43 -12.83 0.35 28.66
C GLN A 43 -12.68 1.64 27.83
N LEU A 44 -13.74 1.98 27.10
CA LEU A 44 -13.87 3.27 26.43
C LEU A 44 -14.24 4.35 27.46
N SER A 45 -13.23 4.79 28.22
CA SER A 45 -13.33 5.86 29.21
C SER A 45 -12.21 6.88 29.00
N TRP A 46 -12.43 8.10 29.46
CA TRP A 46 -11.38 9.11 29.56
C TRP A 46 -10.28 8.64 30.51
N PRO A 47 -8.99 8.85 30.17
CA PRO A 47 -7.88 8.54 31.06
C PRO A 47 -7.95 9.36 32.35
N SER A 48 -7.61 8.77 33.48
CA SER A 48 -7.51 9.52 34.75
C SER A 48 -6.33 10.49 34.73
N GLU A 49 -5.21 10.07 34.14
CA GLU A 49 -3.99 10.85 33.92
C GLU A 49 -3.46 10.57 32.50
N ILE A 50 -2.88 11.60 31.87
CA ILE A 50 -2.40 11.49 30.48
C ILE A 50 -0.92 11.05 30.48
N HIS A 51 -0.67 9.79 30.11
CA HIS A 51 0.66 9.18 30.01
C HIS A 51 1.18 9.08 28.56
N LEU A 52 0.58 9.81 27.61
CA LEU A 52 0.88 9.65 26.19
C LEU A 52 2.36 9.86 25.85
N ILE A 53 2.99 10.90 26.39
CA ILE A 53 4.39 11.22 26.10
C ILE A 53 5.32 10.11 26.60
N GLU A 54 5.07 9.62 27.82
CA GLU A 54 5.84 8.54 28.44
C GLU A 54 5.70 7.24 27.65
N ASN A 55 4.47 6.89 27.27
CA ASN A 55 4.19 5.72 26.44
C ASN A 55 4.87 5.83 25.06
N LEU A 56 4.88 7.03 24.44
CA LEU A 56 5.55 7.28 23.15
C LEU A 56 7.06 7.10 23.27
N ILE A 57 7.69 7.69 24.30
CA ILE A 57 9.13 7.55 24.55
C ILE A 57 9.48 6.07 24.73
N GLN A 58 8.70 5.34 25.54
CA GLN A 58 8.91 3.91 25.74
C GLN A 58 8.81 3.14 24.44
N VAL A 59 7.74 3.31 23.66
CA VAL A 59 7.55 2.65 22.35
C VAL A 59 8.71 2.93 21.40
N ILE A 60 9.18 4.18 21.33
CA ILE A 60 10.29 4.57 20.46
C ILE A 60 11.61 3.93 20.91
N GLN A 61 11.86 3.82 22.21
CA GLN A 61 13.09 3.26 22.76
C GLN A 61 13.13 1.72 22.77
N VAL A 62 12.00 1.03 22.56
CA VAL A 62 11.94 -0.44 22.53
C VAL A 62 12.93 -1.01 21.52
N ARG A 63 13.71 -2.01 21.98
CA ARG A 63 14.64 -2.82 21.17
C ARG A 63 15.53 -1.97 20.25
N ASP A 64 16.22 -0.98 20.82
CA ASP A 64 17.17 -0.14 20.09
C ASP A 64 16.53 0.54 18.87
N PHE A 65 15.48 1.32 19.14
CA PHE A 65 14.73 2.09 18.16
C PHE A 65 14.15 1.26 17.01
N MET A 66 13.64 0.06 17.34
CA MET A 66 13.08 -0.87 16.35
C MET A 66 12.02 -0.22 15.46
N ILE A 67 11.12 0.58 16.02
CA ILE A 67 10.05 1.24 15.25
C ILE A 67 10.59 2.23 14.21
N VAL A 68 11.67 2.94 14.54
CA VAL A 68 12.32 3.90 13.64
C VAL A 68 12.97 3.16 12.48
N ARG A 69 13.73 2.10 12.78
CA ARG A 69 14.31 1.19 11.78
C ARG A 69 13.24 0.57 10.90
N ALA A 70 12.12 0.17 11.49
CA ALA A 70 11.00 -0.42 10.78
C ALA A 70 10.33 0.54 9.81
N PHE A 71 10.25 1.83 10.18
CA PHE A 71 9.79 2.88 9.27
C PHE A 71 10.73 3.05 8.07
N PHE A 72 12.05 3.09 8.30
CA PHE A 72 13.03 3.16 7.22
C PHE A 72 12.98 1.93 6.31
N ASN A 73 12.87 0.73 6.87
CA ASN A 73 12.76 -0.51 6.11
C ASN A 73 11.50 -0.52 5.23
N SER A 74 10.34 -0.19 5.80
CA SER A 74 9.09 -0.08 5.04
C SER A 74 9.17 0.99 3.96
N ALA A 75 9.69 2.18 4.27
CA ALA A 75 9.87 3.24 3.27
C ALA A 75 10.82 2.83 2.14
N PHE A 76 11.93 2.17 2.46
CA PHE A 76 12.87 1.62 1.49
C PHE A 76 12.15 0.63 0.56
N ILE A 77 11.51 -0.39 1.13
CA ILE A 77 10.78 -1.41 0.36
C ILE A 77 9.74 -0.74 -0.54
N THR A 78 8.92 0.17 0.00
CA THR A 78 7.89 0.88 -0.76
C THR A 78 8.47 1.68 -1.91
N VAL A 79 9.43 2.57 -1.67
CA VAL A 79 9.97 3.47 -2.70
C VAL A 79 10.61 2.68 -3.84
N PHE A 80 11.46 1.70 -3.54
CA PHE A 80 12.15 0.94 -4.57
C PHE A 80 11.21 0.02 -5.34
N SER A 81 10.30 -0.68 -4.67
CA SER A 81 9.33 -1.55 -5.35
C SER A 81 8.37 -0.76 -6.23
N VAL A 82 7.80 0.34 -5.73
CA VAL A 82 6.87 1.17 -6.51
C VAL A 82 7.57 1.76 -7.73
N THR A 83 8.82 2.22 -7.58
CA THR A 83 9.60 2.75 -8.70
C THR A 83 9.80 1.71 -9.80
N LEU A 84 10.24 0.50 -9.44
CA LEU A 84 10.44 -0.59 -10.39
C LEU A 84 9.10 -1.01 -11.03
N ILE A 85 8.05 -1.16 -10.23
CA ILE A 85 6.72 -1.51 -10.76
C ILE A 85 6.25 -0.45 -11.75
N VAL A 86 6.32 0.83 -11.41
CA VAL A 86 5.89 1.93 -12.29
C VAL A 86 6.61 1.90 -13.63
N ILE A 87 7.93 1.76 -13.62
CA ILE A 87 8.75 1.74 -14.83
C ILE A 87 8.38 0.54 -15.71
N PHE A 88 8.46 -0.67 -15.16
CA PHE A 88 8.25 -1.89 -15.94
C PHE A 88 6.79 -2.07 -16.36
N SER A 89 5.84 -1.76 -15.49
CA SER A 89 4.42 -1.89 -15.83
C SER A 89 3.96 -0.89 -16.88
N ALA A 90 4.49 0.34 -16.90
CA ALA A 90 4.20 1.30 -17.97
C ALA A 90 4.71 0.80 -19.32
N MET A 91 5.95 0.27 -19.37
CA MET A 91 6.54 -0.27 -20.59
C MET A 91 5.79 -1.50 -21.10
N VAL A 92 5.49 -2.46 -20.22
CA VAL A 92 4.75 -3.68 -20.60
C VAL A 92 3.30 -3.34 -20.98
N GLY A 93 2.65 -2.46 -20.22
CA GLY A 93 1.29 -1.99 -20.50
C GLY A 93 1.18 -1.33 -21.88
N PHE A 94 2.18 -0.53 -22.28
CA PHE A 94 2.27 0.08 -23.61
C PHE A 94 2.33 -0.97 -24.71
N VAL A 95 3.26 -1.92 -24.60
CA VAL A 95 3.46 -2.97 -25.61
C VAL A 95 2.23 -3.86 -25.74
N LEU A 96 1.63 -4.29 -24.61
CA LEU A 96 0.43 -5.13 -24.60
C LEU A 96 -0.82 -4.41 -25.13
N ASN A 97 -0.86 -3.08 -25.06
CA ASN A 97 -1.95 -2.29 -25.63
C ASN A 97 -1.77 -2.08 -27.14
N ARG A 98 -0.57 -1.65 -27.58
CA ARG A 98 -0.33 -1.25 -28.98
C ARG A 98 -0.09 -2.43 -29.92
N ARG A 99 0.58 -3.49 -29.46
CA ARG A 99 0.93 -4.66 -30.28
C ARG A 99 -0.01 -5.83 -30.03
N LYS A 100 -0.75 -6.26 -31.06
CA LYS A 100 -1.65 -7.42 -31.01
C LYS A 100 -1.01 -8.65 -31.66
N THR A 101 -0.14 -9.34 -30.92
CA THR A 101 0.46 -10.62 -31.35
C THR A 101 -0.12 -11.78 -30.53
N SER A 102 0.01 -13.02 -31.01
CA SER A 102 -0.35 -14.22 -30.24
C SER A 102 0.41 -14.30 -28.91
N TRP A 103 1.71 -13.98 -28.94
CA TRP A 103 2.56 -13.87 -27.74
C TRP A 103 2.02 -12.85 -26.73
N ASN A 104 1.59 -11.67 -27.18
CA ASN A 104 1.04 -10.64 -26.28
C ASN A 104 -0.31 -11.05 -25.68
N LYS A 105 -1.10 -11.89 -26.38
CA LYS A 105 -2.31 -12.49 -25.78
C LYS A 105 -1.93 -13.44 -24.64
N MET A 106 -0.94 -14.29 -24.83
CA MET A 106 -0.45 -15.21 -23.79
C MET A 106 0.15 -14.46 -22.60
N ILE A 107 1.01 -13.47 -22.84
CA ILE A 107 1.57 -12.62 -21.77
C ILE A 107 0.45 -11.89 -21.03
N GLY A 108 -0.55 -11.37 -21.75
CA GLY A 108 -1.72 -10.75 -21.13
C GLY A 108 -2.50 -11.70 -20.22
N PHE A 109 -2.62 -12.97 -20.60
CA PHE A 109 -3.22 -14.00 -19.74
C PHE A 109 -2.37 -14.29 -18.49
N LEU A 110 -1.05 -14.40 -18.63
CA LEU A 110 -0.13 -14.60 -17.50
C LEU A 110 -0.15 -13.42 -16.50
N VAL A 111 -0.24 -12.20 -17.02
CA VAL A 111 -0.40 -11.00 -16.18
C VAL A 111 -1.69 -11.06 -15.38
N LEU A 112 -2.81 -11.43 -16.01
CA LEU A 112 -4.10 -11.59 -15.32
C LEU A 112 -4.06 -12.71 -14.27
N SER A 113 -3.44 -13.85 -14.59
CA SER A 113 -3.32 -14.95 -13.63
C SER A 113 -2.49 -14.54 -12.41
N GLY A 114 -1.51 -13.65 -12.57
CA GLY A 114 -0.71 -13.13 -11.46
C GLY A 114 -1.52 -12.32 -10.42
N LEU A 115 -2.71 -11.82 -10.76
CA LEU A 115 -3.62 -11.21 -9.78
C LEU A 115 -4.51 -12.21 -9.05
N MET A 116 -4.73 -13.40 -9.64
CA MET A 116 -5.71 -14.37 -9.16
C MET A 116 -5.05 -15.51 -8.37
N ILE A 117 -3.81 -15.86 -8.72
CA ILE A 117 -3.09 -16.97 -8.11
C ILE A 117 -2.47 -16.51 -6.79
N PRO A 118 -2.77 -17.16 -5.66
CA PRO A 118 -2.19 -16.78 -4.38
C PRO A 118 -0.67 -17.04 -4.35
N PRO A 119 0.09 -16.26 -3.55
CA PRO A 119 1.51 -16.45 -3.33
C PRO A 119 1.91 -17.88 -2.91
N ALA A 120 2.86 -18.49 -3.61
CA ALA A 120 3.48 -19.75 -3.23
C ALA A 120 4.65 -19.54 -2.25
N ILE A 121 4.33 -19.27 -0.98
CA ILE A 121 5.29 -18.78 0.03
C ILE A 121 6.50 -19.71 0.22
N VAL A 122 6.27 -21.01 0.47
CA VAL A 122 7.36 -21.97 0.76
C VAL A 122 8.32 -22.13 -0.42
N PRO A 123 7.86 -22.38 -1.66
CA PRO A 123 8.75 -22.40 -2.82
C PRO A 123 9.53 -21.10 -3.03
N THR A 124 8.90 -19.94 -2.78
CA THR A 124 9.60 -18.65 -2.87
C THR A 124 10.71 -18.54 -1.83
N ILE A 125 10.51 -19.02 -0.59
CA ILE A 125 11.58 -19.07 0.42
C ILE A 125 12.76 -19.91 -0.08
N TRP A 126 12.51 -21.11 -0.61
CA TRP A 126 13.58 -21.97 -1.12
C TRP A 126 14.37 -21.31 -2.25
N LEU A 127 13.67 -20.67 -3.20
CA LEU A 127 14.32 -19.92 -4.27
C LEU A 127 15.22 -18.81 -3.73
N LEU A 128 14.73 -18.03 -2.76
CA LEU A 128 15.52 -16.93 -2.18
C LEU A 128 16.74 -17.44 -1.40
N GLN A 129 16.63 -18.62 -0.77
CA GLN A 129 17.73 -19.28 -0.07
C GLN A 129 18.79 -19.79 -1.05
N GLU A 130 18.38 -20.42 -2.15
CA GLU A 130 19.26 -20.87 -3.22
C GLU A 130 20.01 -19.70 -3.87
N LEU A 131 19.33 -18.57 -4.06
CA LEU A 131 19.94 -17.33 -4.56
C LEU A 131 20.80 -16.60 -3.52
N GLY A 132 20.81 -17.03 -2.26
CA GLY A 132 21.59 -16.40 -1.18
C GLY A 132 21.10 -15.01 -0.75
N ILE A 133 19.88 -14.61 -1.13
CA ILE A 133 19.31 -13.28 -0.84
C ILE A 133 18.18 -13.31 0.19
N PHE A 134 17.87 -14.49 0.77
CA PHE A 134 16.83 -14.63 1.79
C PHE A 134 17.07 -13.73 3.01
N ARG A 135 15.98 -13.21 3.60
CA ARG A 135 15.98 -12.28 4.75
C ARG A 135 16.58 -10.90 4.49
N THR A 136 16.75 -10.50 3.22
CA THR A 136 17.29 -9.17 2.87
C THR A 136 16.20 -8.20 2.41
N LEU A 137 16.36 -6.90 2.66
CA LEU A 137 15.44 -5.87 2.15
C LEU A 137 15.35 -5.89 0.62
N HIS A 138 16.45 -6.19 -0.06
CA HIS A 138 16.49 -6.32 -1.53
C HIS A 138 15.61 -7.46 -2.02
N SER A 139 15.65 -8.62 -1.37
CA SER A 139 14.73 -9.72 -1.69
C SER A 139 13.27 -9.30 -1.50
N MET A 140 12.98 -8.55 -0.43
CA MET A 140 11.64 -8.03 -0.17
C MET A 140 11.18 -7.06 -1.25
N VAL A 141 12.07 -6.19 -1.76
CA VAL A 141 11.77 -5.31 -2.89
C VAL A 141 11.35 -6.11 -4.12
N LEU A 142 12.13 -7.14 -4.49
CA LEU A 142 11.85 -8.01 -5.64
C LEU A 142 10.55 -8.79 -5.47
N ILE A 143 10.28 -9.27 -4.26
CA ILE A 143 9.03 -9.95 -3.91
C ILE A 143 7.83 -9.03 -4.14
N GLN A 144 7.88 -7.78 -3.64
CA GLN A 144 6.80 -6.82 -3.85
C GLN A 144 6.61 -6.49 -5.33
N VAL A 145 7.70 -6.36 -6.09
CA VAL A 145 7.63 -6.15 -7.54
C VAL A 145 6.91 -7.33 -8.20
N ALA A 146 7.31 -8.56 -7.90
CA ALA A 146 6.72 -9.77 -8.50
C ALA A 146 5.21 -9.88 -8.22
N TYR A 147 4.78 -9.62 -6.97
CA TYR A 147 3.37 -9.74 -6.61
C TYR A 147 2.49 -8.59 -7.11
N ASN A 148 3.02 -7.38 -7.22
CA ASN A 148 2.21 -6.20 -7.51
C ASN A 148 2.34 -5.70 -8.96
N ILE A 149 3.30 -6.19 -9.75
CA ILE A 149 3.51 -5.72 -11.13
C ILE A 149 2.29 -5.96 -12.03
N SER A 150 1.55 -7.05 -11.84
CA SER A 150 0.37 -7.36 -12.63
C SER A 150 -0.71 -6.29 -12.51
N PHE A 151 -0.94 -5.76 -11.30
CA PHE A 151 -1.87 -4.67 -11.07
C PHE A 151 -1.45 -3.42 -11.87
N GLY A 152 -0.18 -3.04 -11.76
CA GLY A 152 0.38 -1.91 -12.50
C GLY A 152 0.21 -2.08 -14.02
N ILE A 153 0.50 -3.27 -14.55
CA ILE A 153 0.41 -3.53 -15.99
C ILE A 153 -1.02 -3.36 -16.48
N ILE A 154 -2.00 -3.90 -15.75
CA ILE A 154 -3.41 -3.81 -16.13
C ILE A 154 -3.90 -2.38 -16.06
N LEU A 155 -3.51 -1.64 -15.01
CA LEU A 155 -3.88 -0.24 -14.84
C LEU A 155 -3.32 0.63 -15.99
N TYR A 156 -2.03 0.49 -16.32
CA TYR A 156 -1.44 1.21 -17.45
C TYR A 156 -2.05 0.77 -18.79
N ARG A 157 -2.25 -0.54 -19.01
CA ARG A 157 -2.85 -1.05 -20.25
C ARG A 157 -4.27 -0.52 -20.46
N ALA A 158 -5.06 -0.41 -19.39
CA ALA A 158 -6.40 0.18 -19.41
C ALA A 158 -6.32 1.66 -19.77
N PHE A 159 -5.43 2.42 -19.14
CA PHE A 159 -5.25 3.84 -19.46
C PHE A 159 -4.75 4.06 -20.89
N PHE A 160 -3.81 3.26 -21.38
CA PHE A 160 -3.39 3.33 -22.78
C PHE A 160 -4.53 3.10 -23.78
N SER A 161 -5.57 2.35 -23.40
CA SER A 161 -6.73 2.13 -24.27
C SER A 161 -7.64 3.35 -24.44
N THR A 162 -7.45 4.40 -23.63
CA THR A 162 -8.17 5.67 -23.78
C THR A 162 -7.39 6.68 -24.62
N ILE A 163 -6.10 6.42 -24.89
CA ILE A 163 -5.24 7.29 -25.70
C ILE A 163 -5.42 6.91 -27.19
N PRO A 164 -5.84 7.85 -28.07
CA PRO A 164 -6.04 7.58 -29.49
C PRO A 164 -4.78 7.04 -30.19
N ARG A 165 -4.93 6.29 -31.29
CA ARG A 165 -3.79 5.72 -32.06
C ARG A 165 -3.13 6.73 -32.97
N GLU A 166 -3.87 7.76 -33.35
CA GLU A 166 -3.47 8.87 -34.19
C GLU A 166 -2.28 9.64 -33.60
N LEU A 167 -2.14 9.65 -32.27
CA LEU A 167 -0.97 10.23 -31.59
C LEU A 167 0.32 9.41 -31.83
N ASP A 168 0.21 8.08 -31.90
CA ASP A 168 1.34 7.22 -32.22
C ASP A 168 1.76 7.47 -33.67
N GLU A 169 0.78 7.52 -34.58
CA GLU A 169 0.99 7.69 -36.02
C GLU A 169 1.61 9.05 -36.33
N ALA A 170 1.08 10.14 -35.74
CA ALA A 170 1.64 11.48 -35.90
C ALA A 170 3.10 11.55 -35.44
N ALA A 171 3.42 11.01 -34.26
CA ALA A 171 4.78 11.00 -33.76
C ALA A 171 5.74 10.17 -34.64
N ILE A 172 5.27 9.03 -35.18
CA ILE A 172 6.06 8.20 -36.09
C ILE A 172 6.31 8.93 -37.43
N MET A 173 5.30 9.66 -37.94
CA MET A 173 5.44 10.50 -39.13
C MET A 173 6.47 11.63 -38.92
N ASP A 174 6.56 12.17 -37.71
CA ASP A 174 7.58 13.14 -37.28
C ASP A 174 8.96 12.50 -37.01
N GLY A 175 9.13 11.20 -37.28
CA GLY A 175 10.41 10.48 -37.16
C GLY A 175 10.69 9.88 -35.78
N ALA A 176 9.68 9.79 -34.88
CA ALA A 176 9.88 9.18 -33.57
C ALA A 176 10.08 7.66 -33.67
N GLY A 177 11.28 7.18 -33.34
CA GLY A 177 11.53 5.76 -33.11
C GLY A 177 10.83 5.22 -31.85
N PRO A 178 10.78 3.89 -31.63
CA PRO A 178 9.99 3.27 -30.55
C PRO A 178 10.30 3.78 -29.14
N VAL A 179 11.57 4.01 -28.84
CA VAL A 179 12.01 4.53 -27.54
C VAL A 179 11.59 5.99 -27.37
N SER A 180 11.75 6.80 -28.42
CA SER A 180 11.33 8.21 -28.44
C SER A 180 9.81 8.34 -28.29
N LEU A 181 9.05 7.51 -29.01
CA LEU A 181 7.60 7.43 -28.92
C LEU A 181 7.16 7.16 -27.48
N PHE A 182 7.76 6.17 -26.81
CA PHE A 182 7.40 5.86 -25.43
C PHE A 182 7.78 6.99 -24.46
N PHE A 183 9.06 7.38 -24.40
CA PHE A 183 9.54 8.30 -23.36
C PHE A 183 9.15 9.76 -23.59
N LYS A 184 9.10 10.23 -24.84
CA LYS A 184 8.84 11.65 -25.15
C LYS A 184 7.38 11.95 -25.42
N VAL A 185 6.62 10.99 -25.94
CA VAL A 185 5.21 11.22 -26.33
C VAL A 185 4.26 10.55 -25.34
N MET A 186 4.42 9.25 -25.10
CA MET A 186 3.47 8.48 -24.30
C MET A 186 3.62 8.74 -22.80
N LEU A 187 4.83 8.66 -22.26
CA LEU A 187 5.08 8.76 -20.82
C LEU A 187 4.54 10.06 -20.18
N PRO A 188 4.66 11.25 -20.79
CA PRO A 188 4.04 12.46 -20.24
C PRO A 188 2.51 12.38 -20.12
N LEU A 189 1.85 11.72 -21.08
CA LEU A 189 0.39 11.53 -21.06
C LEU A 189 -0.05 10.56 -19.95
N LEU A 190 0.85 9.70 -19.47
CA LEU A 190 0.58 8.75 -18.39
C LEU A 190 0.61 9.36 -17.00
N LYS A 191 1.02 10.63 -16.84
CA LYS A 191 1.15 11.28 -15.52
C LYS A 191 -0.05 11.03 -14.58
N PRO A 192 -1.32 11.14 -15.02
CA PRO A 192 -2.47 10.89 -14.15
C PRO A 192 -2.52 9.45 -13.61
N VAL A 193 -2.33 8.45 -14.48
CA VAL A 193 -2.35 7.03 -14.08
C VAL A 193 -1.09 6.66 -13.29
N THR A 194 0.06 7.28 -13.57
CA THR A 194 1.29 7.07 -12.82
C THR A 194 1.16 7.53 -11.38
N VAL A 195 0.60 8.73 -11.14
CA VAL A 195 0.34 9.22 -9.77
C VAL A 195 -0.58 8.27 -9.02
N THR A 196 -1.66 7.84 -9.67
CA THR A 196 -2.60 6.87 -9.11
C THR A 196 -1.91 5.56 -8.74
N ASN A 197 -1.10 4.99 -9.64
CA ASN A 197 -0.38 3.74 -9.41
C ASN A 197 0.61 3.87 -8.25
N ILE A 198 1.37 4.98 -8.20
CA ILE A 198 2.31 5.26 -7.11
C ILE A 198 1.58 5.27 -5.77
N VAL A 199 0.50 6.01 -5.67
CA VAL A 199 -0.25 6.15 -4.41
C VAL A 199 -0.84 4.81 -3.98
N VAL A 200 -1.56 4.12 -4.87
CA VAL A 200 -2.22 2.85 -4.55
C VAL A 200 -1.19 1.80 -4.12
N LEU A 201 -0.13 1.61 -4.92
CA LEU A 201 0.92 0.63 -4.60
C LEU A 201 1.71 1.01 -3.34
N SER A 202 1.92 2.31 -3.09
CA SER A 202 2.59 2.74 -1.86
C SER A 202 1.78 2.34 -0.64
N VAL A 203 0.47 2.55 -0.66
CA VAL A 203 -0.42 2.15 0.45
C VAL A 203 -0.43 0.62 0.61
N VAL A 204 -0.51 -0.13 -0.48
CA VAL A 204 -0.52 -1.61 -0.45
C VAL A 204 0.80 -2.15 0.12
N ILE A 205 1.93 -1.75 -0.45
CA ILE A 205 3.25 -2.26 -0.07
C ILE A 205 3.65 -1.79 1.33
N PHE A 206 3.37 -0.52 1.66
CA PHE A 206 3.69 -0.01 2.98
C PHE A 206 2.90 -0.72 4.06
N ASN A 207 1.62 -1.06 3.84
CA ASN A 207 0.78 -1.78 4.81
C ASN A 207 0.93 -3.30 4.78
N ASP A 208 1.87 -3.84 4.01
CA ASP A 208 2.01 -5.27 3.89
C ASP A 208 2.59 -5.89 5.16
N PHE A 209 1.79 -6.76 5.77
CA PHE A 209 2.15 -7.54 6.94
C PHE A 209 2.60 -8.96 6.58
N VAL A 210 1.95 -9.56 5.58
CA VAL A 210 2.03 -11.00 5.31
C VAL A 210 3.39 -11.36 4.76
N HIS A 211 3.85 -10.68 3.70
CA HIS A 211 5.10 -11.09 3.07
C HIS A 211 6.33 -10.81 3.96
N PRO A 212 6.45 -9.67 4.67
CA PRO A 212 7.53 -9.48 5.63
C PRO A 212 7.55 -10.54 6.73
N LEU A 213 6.38 -11.00 7.21
CA LEU A 213 6.29 -12.03 8.26
C LEU A 213 6.99 -13.33 7.85
N TYR A 214 6.87 -13.72 6.58
CA TYR A 214 7.45 -14.96 6.07
C TYR A 214 8.88 -14.78 5.53
N TYR A 215 9.18 -13.65 4.89
CA TYR A 215 10.44 -13.48 4.16
C TYR A 215 11.51 -12.68 4.90
N LEU A 216 11.14 -11.92 5.93
CA LEU A 216 12.06 -11.15 6.78
C LEU A 216 11.98 -11.58 8.26
N PRO A 217 12.11 -12.88 8.59
CA PRO A 217 12.07 -13.33 9.98
C PRO A 217 13.26 -12.77 10.78
N GLY A 218 13.00 -12.42 12.04
CA GLY A 218 13.98 -11.87 12.98
C GLY A 218 13.88 -10.36 13.15
N ASP A 219 14.81 -9.79 13.93
CA ASP A 219 14.73 -8.38 14.38
C ASP A 219 15.47 -7.38 13.48
N GLN A 220 16.30 -7.84 12.53
CA GLN A 220 17.18 -6.96 11.74
C GLN A 220 16.41 -6.14 10.69
N ASN A 221 15.51 -6.80 9.95
CA ASN A 221 14.78 -6.24 8.82
C ASN A 221 13.26 -6.16 9.09
N VAL A 222 12.88 -5.83 10.32
CA VAL A 222 11.47 -5.62 10.70
C VAL A 222 10.85 -4.50 9.87
N THR A 223 9.62 -4.69 9.40
CA THR A 223 8.79 -3.64 8.77
C THR A 223 7.82 -3.05 9.79
N ILE A 224 7.31 -1.85 9.53
CA ILE A 224 6.52 -1.10 10.52
C ILE A 224 5.27 -1.87 10.99
N GLN A 225 4.67 -2.69 10.13
CA GLN A 225 3.50 -3.53 10.42
C GLN A 225 3.85 -4.75 11.28
N LEU A 226 5.05 -5.32 11.10
CA LEU A 226 5.53 -6.40 11.95
C LEU A 226 5.80 -5.95 13.38
N THR A 227 6.06 -4.66 13.61
CA THR A 227 6.22 -4.14 14.97
C THR A 227 4.97 -4.41 15.81
N LEU A 228 3.77 -4.34 15.24
CA LEU A 228 2.53 -4.63 15.96
C LEU A 228 2.51 -6.07 16.51
N TYR A 229 2.87 -7.03 15.66
CA TYR A 229 2.93 -8.45 16.03
C TYR A 229 4.03 -8.72 17.07
N ASN A 230 5.20 -8.10 16.90
CA ASN A 230 6.31 -8.21 17.86
C ASN A 230 5.94 -7.60 19.22
N PHE A 231 5.26 -6.46 19.23
CA PHE A 231 4.77 -5.83 20.47
C PHE A 231 3.71 -6.68 21.16
N GLN A 232 2.76 -7.26 20.42
CA GLN A 232 1.75 -8.14 21.00
C GLN A 232 2.38 -9.39 21.64
N SER A 233 3.41 -9.96 21.01
CA SER A 233 4.14 -11.11 21.55
C SER A 233 4.95 -10.75 22.81
N MET A 234 5.63 -9.60 22.80
CA MET A 234 6.55 -9.18 23.87
C MET A 234 5.85 -8.58 25.10
N TYR A 235 4.80 -7.79 24.89
CA TYR A 235 4.15 -7.01 25.94
C TYR A 235 2.80 -7.58 26.35
N ASN A 236 2.70 -8.90 26.47
CA ASN A 236 1.49 -9.55 27.00
C ASN A 236 1.00 -8.76 28.23
N THR A 237 -0.17 -8.10 28.12
CA THR A 237 -0.82 -7.18 29.09
C THR A 237 -0.45 -5.68 29.12
N SER A 238 0.53 -5.16 28.38
CA SER A 238 0.82 -3.70 28.34
C SER A 238 0.10 -3.02 27.19
N TYR A 239 -1.24 -2.94 27.31
CA TYR A 239 -2.10 -2.35 26.28
C TYR A 239 -1.80 -0.88 26.00
N ASN A 240 -1.39 -0.10 27.02
CA ASN A 240 -0.97 1.29 26.83
C ASN A 240 0.14 1.42 25.77
N LEU A 241 1.15 0.55 25.80
CA LEU A 241 2.25 0.56 24.84
C LEU A 241 1.83 -0.02 23.49
N LEU A 242 1.01 -1.08 23.47
CA LEU A 242 0.49 -1.67 22.24
C LEU A 242 -0.35 -0.65 21.45
N PHE A 243 -1.30 0.03 22.11
CA PHE A 243 -2.13 1.04 21.47
C PHE A 243 -1.35 2.29 21.09
N THR A 244 -0.32 2.65 21.85
CA THR A 244 0.62 3.71 21.44
C THR A 244 1.38 3.32 20.17
N ASN A 245 1.85 2.07 20.08
CA ASN A 245 2.48 1.56 18.85
C ASN A 245 1.51 1.60 17.66
N ILE A 246 0.26 1.14 17.83
CA ILE A 246 -0.79 1.25 16.81
C ILE A 246 -0.98 2.69 16.35
N LEU A 247 -1.02 3.64 17.29
CA LEU A 247 -1.21 5.06 17.00
C LEU A 247 -0.05 5.63 16.16
N VAL A 248 1.20 5.30 16.51
CA VAL A 248 2.39 5.73 15.75
C VAL A 248 2.39 5.16 14.33
N ILE A 249 1.95 3.91 14.14
CA ILE A 249 1.85 3.28 12.82
C ILE A 249 0.71 3.90 11.99
N THR A 250 -0.42 4.19 12.63
CA THR A 250 -1.67 4.59 11.95
C THR A 250 -1.64 6.04 11.49
N ILE A 251 -1.11 6.96 12.30
CA ILE A 251 -1.14 8.40 12.00
C ILE A 251 -0.48 8.75 10.64
N PRO A 252 0.76 8.31 10.33
CA PRO A 252 1.38 8.60 9.03
C PRO A 252 0.55 8.12 7.84
N MET A 253 -0.06 6.93 7.96
CA MET A 253 -0.89 6.37 6.89
C MET A 253 -2.22 7.10 6.73
N LEU A 254 -2.84 7.54 7.82
CA LEU A 254 -4.02 8.40 7.76
C LEU A 254 -3.70 9.73 7.07
N ILE A 255 -2.55 10.34 7.36
CA ILE A 255 -2.12 11.58 6.71
C ILE A 255 -2.00 11.36 5.19
N VAL A 256 -1.30 10.30 4.77
CA VAL A 256 -1.18 9.94 3.35
C VAL A 256 -2.58 9.75 2.72
N PHE A 257 -3.46 9.00 3.38
CA PHE A 257 -4.81 8.79 2.87
C PHE A 257 -5.58 10.11 2.70
N LEU A 258 -5.54 11.02 3.68
CA LEU A 258 -6.24 12.31 3.60
C LEU A 258 -5.77 13.17 2.42
N PHE A 259 -4.46 13.19 2.15
CA PHE A 259 -3.90 13.96 1.03
C PHE A 259 -4.16 13.31 -0.34
N PHE A 260 -4.20 11.97 -0.40
CA PHE A 260 -4.27 11.24 -1.67
C PHE A 260 -5.56 10.43 -1.90
N ASN A 261 -6.59 10.65 -1.08
CA ASN A 261 -7.87 9.92 -1.14
C ASN A 261 -8.46 9.91 -2.55
N ARG A 262 -8.48 11.06 -3.22
CA ARG A 262 -9.03 11.16 -4.59
C ARG A 262 -8.30 10.25 -5.58
N GLN A 263 -6.97 10.19 -5.50
CA GLN A 263 -6.13 9.36 -6.36
C GLN A 263 -6.32 7.87 -6.03
N ILE A 264 -6.41 7.53 -4.75
CA ILE A 264 -6.71 6.15 -4.28
C ILE A 264 -8.05 5.69 -4.85
N VAL A 265 -9.12 6.45 -4.62
CA VAL A 265 -10.47 6.13 -5.09
C VAL A 265 -10.52 6.05 -6.61
N SER A 266 -9.93 7.02 -7.32
CA SER A 266 -9.88 7.03 -8.78
C SER A 266 -9.14 5.80 -9.34
N GLY A 267 -8.07 5.34 -8.68
CA GLY A 267 -7.30 4.18 -9.13
C GLY A 267 -8.04 2.87 -9.03
N MET A 268 -8.75 2.67 -7.92
CA MET A 268 -9.54 1.46 -7.71
C MET A 268 -10.74 1.39 -8.67
N THR A 269 -11.31 2.54 -9.04
CA THR A 269 -12.47 2.59 -9.95
C THR A 269 -12.08 2.57 -11.43
N SER A 270 -10.90 3.06 -11.83
CA SER A 270 -10.48 3.14 -13.24
C SER A 270 -10.38 1.78 -13.95
N GLY A 271 -10.18 0.69 -13.21
CA GLY A 271 -10.25 -0.69 -13.75
C GLY A 271 -11.67 -1.24 -13.90
N ALA A 272 -12.66 -0.65 -13.21
CA ALA A 272 -14.04 -1.14 -13.13
C ALA A 272 -14.98 -0.49 -14.17
N ILE A 273 -14.62 0.64 -14.78
CA ILE A 273 -15.49 1.43 -15.68
C ILE A 273 -15.52 0.90 -17.13
N LYS A 274 -15.59 -0.42 -17.29
CA LYS A 274 -16.03 -1.05 -18.55
C LYS A 274 -17.35 -1.77 -18.28
N GLY A 275 -18.39 -0.98 -18.01
CA GLY A 275 -19.78 -1.38 -17.81
C GLY A 275 -20.67 -0.17 -17.96
#